data_AF-A0A498R4N4-F1
#
_entry.id   AF-A0A498R4N4-F1
#
_cell.length_a   1.000
_cell.length_b   1.000
_cell.length_c   1.000
_cell.angle_alpha   90.00
_cell.angle_beta   90.00
_cell.angle_gamma   90.00
#
_symmetry.space_group_name_H-M   'P 1'
#
loop_
_entity.id
_entity.type
_entity.pdbx_description
1 polymer ?
#
loop_
_entity_poly.entity_id
_entity_poly.type
_entity_poly.pdbx_seq_one_letter_code
_entity_poly.pdbx_strand_id
1 'polypeptide(L)'
;MSLLIAAPDIMVSAATDLANIGAAISAANFTAAAPTTTVLAAAADEVSTAVAALFTSHAQAYQALGIQAEAFHQQFLQALNLGAASYASAEAANASPLQELLNVVNAPSLALTGRPLFGNGANGPPGTGQDGAPGGWLIGSGGAGGTGGLSHPDGGNGGAAGLFGNGGAGGAGARAFSVAGGNGGAGGSGGLFGSGGAGGAGGFSELGNGGSGGVGGAGGLFGVGGAGGTGGTGGTDGGAGGAGGASGVFGLGGSGGTGGAGGSGSGGAAGNGGNATFIGTGGVGGIGGAGGTGGDGGNGGWGGNGGYFGTGGAGGTGGSGGAGGMGGIGGNGGLLVGSGGEGGAGGIGRAIGGGGGAGGNAGILVGSGGDGGAGGFGNIDVGGDGGFGGQGGLIGNGGNGGAGGGTAAAIPVTGSNGGQGGNAKLIGNGGNGGNAGSGAPGGTPGTGGDGGFLLGENGLNGLT
;
A
#
# COMPACT_ATOMS: atom_id res chain seq x y z
N MET A 1 -19.41 -15.76 -33.05
CA MET A 1 -18.81 -16.71 -32.08
C MET A 1 -18.88 -16.06 -30.71
N SER A 2 -19.48 -16.71 -29.72
CA SER A 2 -19.45 -16.21 -28.33
C SER A 2 -18.07 -16.50 -27.73
N LEU A 3 -17.43 -15.48 -27.16
CA LEU A 3 -16.18 -15.66 -26.41
C LEU A 3 -16.51 -16.37 -25.09
N LEU A 4 -15.86 -17.50 -24.84
CA LEU A 4 -16.01 -18.25 -23.59
C LEU A 4 -14.78 -17.94 -22.73
N ILE A 5 -14.97 -17.33 -21.56
CA ILE A 5 -13.90 -16.98 -20.62
C ILE A 5 -13.99 -17.97 -19.46
N ALA A 6 -12.94 -18.78 -19.27
CA ALA A 6 -12.79 -19.67 -18.12
C ALA A 6 -11.68 -19.13 -17.20
N ALA A 7 -11.83 -19.30 -15.88
CA ALA A 7 -10.81 -18.94 -14.89
C ALA A 7 -10.45 -20.17 -14.05
N PRO A 8 -9.56 -21.05 -14.53
CA PRO A 8 -9.23 -22.32 -13.87
C PRO A 8 -8.73 -22.13 -12.42
N ASP A 9 -7.92 -21.10 -12.17
CA ASP A 9 -7.37 -20.80 -10.84
C ASP A 9 -8.46 -20.45 -9.82
N ILE A 10 -9.49 -19.71 -10.24
CA ILE A 10 -10.65 -19.37 -9.40
C ILE A 10 -11.48 -20.61 -9.11
N MET A 11 -11.63 -21.51 -10.08
CA MET A 11 -12.36 -22.77 -9.89
C MET A 11 -11.67 -23.71 -8.90
N VAL A 12 -10.34 -23.77 -8.91
CA VAL A 12 -9.55 -24.57 -7.94
C VAL A 12 -9.62 -23.97 -6.53
N SER A 13 -9.57 -22.64 -6.42
CA SER A 13 -9.76 -21.95 -5.13
C SER A 13 -11.17 -22.24 -4.57
N ALA A 14 -12.21 -22.09 -5.39
CA ALA A 14 -13.57 -22.38 -5.00
C ALA A 14 -13.78 -23.84 -4.59
N ALA A 15 -13.14 -24.79 -5.28
CA ALA A 15 -13.18 -26.21 -4.90
C ALA A 15 -12.56 -26.45 -3.50
N THR A 16 -11.49 -25.74 -3.18
CA THR A 16 -10.84 -25.81 -1.85
C THR A 16 -11.74 -25.22 -0.77
N ASP A 17 -12.35 -24.06 -1.03
CA ASP A 17 -13.28 -23.42 -0.10
C ASP A 17 -14.51 -24.31 0.17
N LEU A 18 -15.08 -24.90 -0.88
CA LEU A 18 -16.20 -25.84 -0.74
C LEU A 18 -15.79 -27.07 0.08
N ALA A 19 -14.61 -27.64 -0.14
CA ALA A 19 -14.13 -28.79 0.64
C ALA A 19 -14.01 -28.45 2.14
N ASN A 20 -13.53 -27.25 2.47
CA ASN A 20 -13.46 -26.77 3.85
C ASN A 20 -14.86 -26.60 4.47
N ILE A 21 -15.82 -26.04 3.71
CA ILE A 21 -17.22 -25.92 4.15
C ILE A 21 -17.83 -27.31 4.39
N GLY A 22 -17.62 -28.26 3.48
CA GLY A 22 -18.09 -29.65 3.61
C GLY A 22 -17.52 -30.33 4.85
N ALA A 23 -16.23 -30.15 5.12
CA ALA A 23 -15.57 -30.68 6.31
C ALA A 23 -16.14 -30.08 7.62
N ALA A 24 -16.37 -28.76 7.65
CA ALA A 24 -16.96 -28.10 8.81
C ALA A 24 -18.40 -28.57 9.09
N ILE A 25 -19.22 -28.71 8.05
CA ILE A 25 -20.60 -29.21 8.16
C ILE A 25 -20.60 -30.68 8.63
N SER A 26 -19.72 -31.52 8.09
CA SER A 26 -19.60 -32.92 8.49
C SER A 26 -19.20 -33.05 9.97
N ALA A 27 -18.21 -32.28 10.43
CA ALA A 27 -17.78 -32.25 11.83
C ALA A 27 -18.89 -31.78 12.80
N ALA A 28 -19.67 -30.77 12.39
CA ALA A 28 -20.81 -30.28 13.17
C ALA A 28 -21.94 -31.32 13.24
N ASN A 29 -22.30 -31.94 12.11
CA ASN A 29 -23.32 -32.99 12.06
C ASN A 29 -22.93 -34.22 12.88
N PHE A 30 -21.65 -34.59 12.89
CA PHE A 30 -21.12 -35.67 13.70
C PHE A 30 -21.23 -35.37 15.20
N THR A 31 -20.86 -34.16 15.62
CA THR A 31 -20.92 -33.73 17.03
C THR A 31 -22.36 -33.64 17.54
N ALA A 32 -23.30 -33.20 16.69
CA ALA A 32 -24.71 -33.08 17.02
C ALA A 32 -25.47 -34.42 16.99
N ALA A 33 -24.91 -35.47 16.40
CA ALA A 33 -25.62 -36.72 16.15
C ALA A 33 -26.13 -37.40 17.43
N ALA A 34 -25.27 -37.61 18.42
CA ALA A 34 -25.65 -38.25 19.69
C ALA A 34 -26.68 -37.43 20.49
N PRO A 35 -26.44 -36.14 20.82
CA PRO A 35 -27.38 -35.37 21.66
C PRO A 35 -28.75 -35.15 21.01
N THR A 36 -28.87 -35.23 19.69
CA THR A 36 -30.14 -35.04 18.97
C THR A 36 -30.92 -36.33 18.73
N THR A 37 -30.25 -37.49 18.73
CA THR A 37 -30.90 -38.80 18.50
C THR A 37 -31.21 -39.58 19.77
N THR A 38 -30.78 -39.09 20.94
CA THR A 38 -31.00 -39.74 22.24
C THR A 38 -31.83 -38.90 23.20
N VAL A 39 -32.74 -38.07 22.68
CA VAL A 39 -33.61 -37.20 23.48
C VAL A 39 -34.49 -38.06 24.40
N LEU A 40 -34.38 -37.83 25.71
CA LEU A 40 -35.18 -38.51 26.73
C LEU A 40 -36.50 -37.77 26.97
N ALA A 41 -37.55 -38.52 27.33
CA ALA A 41 -38.81 -37.94 27.76
C ALA A 41 -38.62 -37.10 29.05
N ALA A 42 -39.20 -35.91 29.09
CA ALA A 42 -39.06 -34.98 30.22
C ALA A 42 -39.78 -35.47 31.50
N ALA A 43 -40.85 -36.25 31.34
CA ALA A 43 -41.56 -36.93 32.41
C ALA A 43 -42.12 -38.27 31.89
N ALA A 44 -42.69 -39.08 32.79
CA ALA A 44 -43.19 -40.43 32.48
C ALA A 44 -44.53 -40.43 31.73
N ASP A 45 -45.05 -39.27 31.34
CA ASP A 45 -46.31 -39.15 30.61
C ASP A 45 -46.15 -39.45 29.11
N GLU A 46 -47.26 -39.80 28.48
CA GLU A 46 -47.32 -40.17 27.07
C GLU A 46 -47.00 -39.00 26.13
N VAL A 47 -47.27 -37.75 26.54
CA VAL A 47 -46.97 -36.56 25.73
C VAL A 47 -45.46 -36.33 25.67
N SER A 48 -44.78 -36.38 26.82
CA SER A 48 -43.31 -36.30 26.91
C SER A 48 -42.62 -37.41 26.09
N THR A 49 -43.17 -38.63 26.14
CA THR A 49 -42.66 -39.78 25.37
C THR A 49 -42.85 -39.59 23.86
N ALA A 50 -44.03 -39.14 23.42
CA ALA A 50 -44.32 -38.90 22.01
C ALA A 50 -43.48 -37.75 21.43
N VAL A 51 -43.25 -36.69 22.20
CA VAL A 51 -42.42 -35.55 21.80
C VAL A 51 -40.95 -35.97 21.65
N ALA A 52 -40.42 -36.76 22.59
CA ALA A 52 -39.06 -37.31 22.49
C ALA A 52 -38.88 -38.21 21.26
N ALA A 53 -39.88 -39.06 20.95
CA ALA A 53 -39.88 -39.92 19.77
C ALA A 53 -39.93 -39.11 18.45
N LEU A 54 -40.73 -38.03 18.40
CA LEU A 54 -40.78 -37.13 17.25
C LEU A 54 -39.43 -36.48 16.97
N PHE A 55 -38.78 -35.91 17.99
CA PHE A 55 -37.46 -35.29 17.82
C PHE A 55 -36.39 -36.30 17.41
N THR A 56 -36.41 -37.50 17.99
CA THR A 56 -35.48 -38.59 17.62
C THR A 56 -35.66 -39.02 16.17
N SER A 57 -36.91 -39.22 15.72
CA SER A 57 -37.21 -39.59 14.33
C SER A 57 -36.81 -38.49 13.34
N HIS A 58 -37.05 -37.23 13.68
CA HIS A 58 -36.63 -36.10 12.86
C HIS A 58 -35.09 -36.00 12.76
N ALA A 59 -34.37 -36.21 13.86
CA ALA A 59 -32.91 -36.22 13.86
C ALA A 59 -32.33 -37.35 13.00
N GLN A 60 -32.93 -38.55 13.01
CA GLN A 60 -32.51 -39.66 12.15
C GLN A 60 -32.74 -39.35 10.66
N ALA A 61 -33.88 -38.74 10.31
CA ALA A 61 -34.14 -38.31 8.94
C ALA A 61 -33.14 -37.24 8.48
N TYR A 62 -32.78 -36.30 9.37
CA TYR A 62 -31.75 -35.29 9.10
C TYR A 62 -30.37 -35.92 8.87
N GLN A 63 -29.96 -36.91 9.68
CA GLN A 63 -28.69 -37.63 9.49
C GLN A 63 -28.65 -38.37 8.15
N ALA A 64 -29.75 -39.02 7.74
CA ALA A 64 -29.85 -39.69 6.43
C ALA A 64 -29.75 -38.70 5.25
N LEU A 65 -30.32 -37.49 5.39
CA LEU A 65 -30.17 -36.41 4.41
C LEU A 65 -28.73 -35.88 4.38
N GLY A 66 -28.05 -35.80 5.53
CA GLY A 66 -26.65 -35.40 5.64
C GLY A 66 -25.72 -36.28 4.80
N ILE A 67 -25.92 -37.59 4.81
CA ILE A 67 -25.14 -38.56 3.99
C ILE A 67 -25.38 -38.34 2.49
N GLN A 68 -26.62 -38.07 2.07
CA GLN A 68 -26.94 -37.77 0.67
C GLN A 68 -26.31 -36.45 0.21
N ALA A 69 -26.34 -35.43 1.08
CA ALA A 69 -25.71 -34.13 0.82
C ALA A 69 -24.17 -34.25 0.71
N GLU A 70 -23.55 -35.09 1.54
CA GLU A 70 -22.10 -35.37 1.47
C GLU A 70 -21.71 -36.02 0.15
N ALA A 71 -22.45 -37.05 -0.29
CA ALA A 71 -22.20 -37.71 -1.57
C ALA A 71 -22.35 -36.75 -2.76
N PHE A 72 -23.38 -35.90 -2.75
CA PHE A 72 -23.55 -34.85 -3.76
C PHE A 72 -22.38 -33.85 -3.74
N HIS A 73 -21.98 -33.40 -2.55
CA HIS A 73 -20.89 -32.44 -2.37
C HIS A 73 -19.56 -32.97 -2.91
N GLN A 74 -19.24 -34.25 -2.65
CA GLN A 74 -18.05 -34.90 -3.19
C GLN A 74 -18.09 -34.99 -4.73
N GLN A 75 -19.24 -35.37 -5.31
CA GLN A 75 -19.39 -35.41 -6.77
C GLN A 75 -19.27 -34.02 -7.41
N PHE A 76 -19.81 -32.99 -6.76
CA PHE A 76 -19.69 -31.61 -7.20
C PHE A 76 -18.23 -31.13 -7.20
N LEU A 77 -17.49 -31.40 -6.12
CA LEU A 77 -16.05 -31.09 -6.05
C LEU A 77 -15.23 -31.83 -7.11
N GLN A 78 -15.54 -33.11 -7.35
CA GLN A 78 -14.87 -33.89 -8.38
C GLN A 78 -15.12 -33.32 -9.77
N ALA A 79 -16.36 -32.99 -10.11
CA ALA A 79 -16.72 -32.38 -11.38
C ALA A 79 -16.09 -30.99 -11.57
N LEU A 80 -16.03 -30.18 -10.51
CA LEU A 80 -15.42 -28.85 -10.54
C LEU A 80 -13.91 -28.93 -10.81
N ASN A 81 -13.20 -29.82 -10.12
CA ASN A 81 -11.76 -30.04 -10.34
C ASN A 81 -11.46 -30.59 -11.74
N LEU A 82 -12.28 -31.53 -12.24
CA LEU A 82 -12.15 -32.06 -13.60
C LEU A 82 -12.42 -30.99 -14.66
N GLY A 83 -13.42 -30.13 -14.44
CA GLY A 83 -13.70 -28.98 -15.30
C GLY A 83 -12.51 -28.02 -15.37
N ALA A 84 -11.96 -27.63 -14.22
CA ALA A 84 -10.79 -26.76 -14.15
C ALA A 84 -9.56 -27.35 -14.88
N ALA A 85 -9.28 -28.64 -14.66
CA ALA A 85 -8.20 -29.34 -15.34
C ALA A 85 -8.41 -29.45 -16.87
N SER A 86 -9.65 -29.65 -17.32
CA SER A 86 -9.98 -29.69 -18.75
C SER A 86 -9.74 -28.34 -19.42
N TYR A 87 -10.10 -27.22 -18.78
CA TYR A 87 -9.84 -25.89 -19.34
C TYR A 87 -8.34 -25.56 -19.34
N ALA A 88 -7.62 -25.85 -18.25
CA ALA A 88 -6.17 -25.64 -18.17
C ALA A 88 -5.39 -26.47 -19.20
N SER A 89 -5.79 -27.73 -19.43
CA SER A 89 -5.15 -28.58 -20.44
C SER A 89 -5.45 -28.14 -21.88
N ALA A 90 -6.66 -27.63 -22.15
CA ALA A 90 -6.99 -27.04 -23.45
C ALA A 90 -6.17 -25.78 -23.74
N GLU A 91 -5.95 -24.92 -22.74
CA GLU A 91 -5.08 -23.75 -22.86
C GLU A 91 -3.62 -24.16 -23.11
N ALA A 92 -3.09 -25.13 -22.36
CA ALA A 92 -1.74 -25.64 -22.54
C ALA A 92 -1.53 -26.28 -23.92
N ALA A 93 -2.50 -27.06 -24.41
CA ALA A 93 -2.44 -27.70 -25.72
C ALA A 93 -2.43 -26.65 -26.86
N ASN A 94 -3.20 -25.57 -26.72
CA ASN A 94 -3.23 -24.49 -27.69
C ASN A 94 -1.96 -23.61 -27.65
N ALA A 95 -1.27 -23.53 -26.51
CA ALA A 95 -0.01 -22.79 -26.36
C ALA A 95 1.23 -23.58 -26.83
N SER A 96 1.20 -24.92 -26.76
CA SER A 96 2.36 -25.79 -27.02
C SER A 96 3.07 -25.55 -28.37
N PRO A 97 2.36 -25.47 -29.53
CA PRO A 97 3.03 -25.21 -30.82
C PRO A 97 3.69 -23.82 -30.90
N LEU A 98 3.16 -22.83 -30.20
CA LEU A 98 3.75 -21.49 -30.14
C LEU A 98 4.99 -21.48 -29.25
N GLN A 99 5.02 -22.29 -28.19
CA GLN A 99 6.19 -22.42 -27.31
C GLN A 99 7.39 -23.04 -28.04
N GLU A 100 7.18 -24.05 -28.89
CA GLU A 100 8.25 -24.64 -29.71
C GLU A 100 8.86 -23.61 -30.66
N LEU A 101 8.03 -22.82 -31.34
CA LEU A 101 8.49 -21.74 -32.21
C LEU A 101 9.29 -20.68 -31.43
N LEU A 102 8.79 -20.28 -30.26
CA LEU A 102 9.51 -19.34 -29.37
C LEU A 102 10.87 -19.90 -28.95
N ASN A 103 10.97 -21.20 -28.66
CA ASN A 103 12.24 -21.83 -28.30
C ASN A 103 13.24 -21.77 -29.46
N VAL A 104 12.81 -22.04 -30.70
CA VAL A 104 13.66 -21.94 -31.89
C VAL A 104 14.15 -20.50 -32.11
N VAL A 105 13.25 -19.53 -32.00
CA VAL A 105 13.58 -18.10 -32.17
C VAL A 105 14.51 -17.61 -31.06
N ASN A 106 14.32 -18.09 -29.82
CA ASN A 106 15.13 -17.69 -28.68
C ASN A 106 16.49 -18.39 -28.62
N ALA A 107 16.66 -19.56 -29.24
CA ALA A 107 17.86 -20.38 -29.10
C ALA A 107 19.18 -19.62 -29.40
N PRO A 108 19.29 -18.79 -30.46
CA PRO A 108 20.50 -17.99 -30.70
C PRO A 108 20.77 -16.98 -29.57
N SER A 109 19.76 -16.25 -29.12
CA SER A 109 19.89 -15.26 -28.03
C SER A 109 20.26 -15.93 -26.72
N LEU A 110 19.61 -17.05 -26.39
CA LEU A 110 19.88 -17.80 -25.17
C LEU A 110 21.31 -18.36 -25.17
N ALA A 111 21.80 -18.86 -26.32
CA ALA A 111 23.17 -19.34 -26.46
C ALA A 111 24.22 -18.22 -26.36
N LEU A 112 23.91 -17.02 -26.86
CA LEU A 112 24.85 -15.88 -26.88
C LEU A 112 24.88 -15.08 -25.58
N THR A 113 23.72 -14.91 -24.93
CA THR A 113 23.58 -13.98 -23.80
C THR A 113 23.03 -14.62 -22.52
N GLY A 114 22.67 -15.90 -22.55
CA GLY A 114 21.99 -16.56 -21.43
C GLY A 114 20.58 -16.06 -21.15
N ARG A 115 19.97 -15.30 -22.08
CA ARG A 115 18.65 -14.67 -21.90
C ARG A 115 17.85 -14.72 -23.22
N PRO A 116 16.56 -15.08 -23.18
CA PRO A 116 15.74 -15.14 -24.39
C PRO A 116 15.57 -13.76 -25.04
N LEU A 117 15.28 -13.74 -26.34
CA LEU A 117 14.95 -12.51 -27.07
C LEU A 117 13.51 -12.08 -26.79
N PHE A 118 12.60 -13.05 -26.70
CA PHE A 118 11.17 -12.88 -26.44
C PHE A 118 10.69 -13.76 -25.29
N GLY A 119 9.71 -13.26 -24.54
CA GLY A 119 9.01 -14.01 -23.50
C GLY A 119 9.09 -13.32 -22.15
N ASN A 120 8.10 -13.54 -21.30
CA ASN A 120 8.12 -12.98 -19.95
C ASN A 120 9.13 -13.73 -19.07
N GLY A 121 9.61 -13.05 -18.04
CA GLY A 121 10.44 -13.66 -17.02
C GLY A 121 9.62 -14.64 -16.20
N ALA A 122 10.23 -15.77 -15.84
CA ALA A 122 9.63 -16.71 -14.90
C ALA A 122 9.47 -16.06 -13.52
N ASN A 123 8.31 -16.28 -12.89
CA ASN A 123 8.10 -15.82 -11.52
C ASN A 123 8.94 -16.63 -10.54
N GLY A 124 9.42 -15.99 -9.48
CA GLY A 124 9.96 -16.68 -8.33
C GLY A 124 8.89 -17.58 -7.69
N PRO A 125 9.20 -18.83 -7.32
CA PRO A 125 8.20 -19.71 -6.72
C PRO A 125 7.72 -19.16 -5.36
N PRO A 126 6.43 -19.28 -5.01
CA PRO A 126 5.91 -18.85 -3.71
C PRO A 126 6.63 -19.53 -2.54
N GLY A 127 6.84 -18.78 -1.45
CA GLY A 127 7.48 -19.27 -0.22
C GLY A 127 8.98 -19.52 -0.32
N THR A 128 9.63 -19.11 -1.43
CA THR A 128 11.06 -19.32 -1.64
C THR A 128 11.90 -18.06 -1.49
N GLY A 129 11.27 -16.87 -1.49
CA GLY A 129 11.98 -15.58 -1.54
C GLY A 129 12.83 -15.40 -2.80
N GLN A 130 12.68 -16.26 -3.82
CA GLN A 130 13.51 -16.18 -5.03
C GLN A 130 13.07 -15.02 -5.92
N ASP A 131 14.05 -14.36 -6.53
CA ASP A 131 13.79 -13.28 -7.47
C ASP A 131 13.04 -13.78 -8.72
N GLY A 132 12.21 -12.91 -9.28
CA GLY A 132 11.64 -13.11 -10.60
C GLY A 132 12.74 -12.99 -11.65
N ALA A 133 12.72 -13.90 -12.63
CA ALA A 133 13.66 -13.85 -13.73
C ALA A 133 13.38 -12.62 -14.62
N PRO A 134 14.40 -12.09 -15.31
CA PRO A 134 14.18 -11.00 -16.26
C PRO A 134 13.36 -11.48 -17.48
N GLY A 135 12.56 -10.58 -18.06
CA GLY A 135 11.90 -10.82 -19.36
C GLY A 135 12.88 -10.97 -20.51
N GLY A 136 12.45 -11.35 -21.71
CA GLY A 136 13.30 -11.39 -22.90
C GLY A 136 13.90 -10.03 -23.24
N TRP A 137 14.99 -9.97 -24.01
CA TRP A 137 15.65 -8.70 -24.32
C TRP A 137 14.77 -7.69 -25.05
N LEU A 138 13.98 -8.16 -26.02
CA LEU A 138 13.19 -7.27 -26.87
C LEU A 138 11.76 -7.13 -26.35
N ILE A 139 11.04 -8.24 -26.18
CA ILE A 139 9.67 -8.22 -25.65
C ILE A 139 9.56 -9.20 -24.49
N GLY A 140 9.15 -8.69 -23.33
CA GLY A 140 8.93 -9.50 -22.15
C GLY A 140 8.84 -8.66 -20.90
N SER A 141 7.79 -8.85 -20.12
CA SER A 141 7.75 -8.33 -18.76
C SER A 141 8.70 -9.13 -17.86
N GLY A 142 9.21 -8.52 -16.81
CA GLY A 142 9.91 -9.25 -15.76
C GLY A 142 8.96 -10.18 -14.99
N GLY A 143 9.49 -11.29 -14.48
CA GLY A 143 8.75 -12.17 -13.59
C GLY A 143 8.54 -11.54 -12.22
N ALA A 144 7.44 -11.86 -11.55
CA ALA A 144 7.23 -11.46 -10.17
C ALA A 144 8.22 -12.19 -9.23
N GLY A 145 8.66 -11.52 -8.17
CA GLY A 145 9.42 -12.15 -7.10
C GLY A 145 8.56 -13.12 -6.29
N GLY A 146 9.16 -14.22 -5.86
CA GLY A 146 8.52 -15.20 -5.00
C GLY A 146 8.29 -14.64 -3.61
N THR A 147 7.17 -15.01 -2.97
CA THR A 147 6.95 -14.64 -1.57
C THR A 147 7.99 -15.29 -0.67
N GLY A 148 8.35 -14.63 0.43
CA GLY A 148 9.22 -15.19 1.44
C GLY A 148 8.61 -16.42 2.12
N GLY A 149 9.47 -17.31 2.61
CA GLY A 149 9.09 -18.47 3.40
C GLY A 149 10.04 -18.75 4.56
N LEU A 150 9.98 -19.95 5.13
CA LEU A 150 10.68 -20.25 6.39
C LEU A 150 12.22 -20.16 6.30
N SER A 151 12.80 -20.54 5.16
CA SER A 151 14.25 -20.53 4.93
C SER A 151 14.77 -19.22 4.34
N HIS A 152 13.91 -18.47 3.65
CA HIS A 152 14.20 -17.18 3.04
C HIS A 152 13.03 -16.26 3.36
N PRO A 153 13.06 -15.59 4.53
CA PRO A 153 11.92 -14.83 5.02
C PRO A 153 11.62 -13.62 4.14
N ASP A 154 12.61 -13.03 3.49
CA ASP A 154 12.38 -11.90 2.59
C ASP A 154 11.71 -12.34 1.28
N GLY A 155 10.86 -11.48 0.73
CA GLY A 155 10.31 -11.66 -0.60
C GLY A 155 11.37 -11.39 -1.66
N GLY A 156 11.32 -12.15 -2.75
CA GLY A 156 12.24 -11.98 -3.87
C GLY A 156 11.96 -10.70 -4.64
N ASN A 157 12.98 -10.14 -5.29
CA ASN A 157 12.81 -9.00 -6.16
C ASN A 157 12.04 -9.36 -7.42
N GLY A 158 11.32 -8.42 -8.00
CA GLY A 158 10.76 -8.55 -9.34
C GLY A 158 11.84 -8.48 -10.40
N GLY A 159 11.68 -9.27 -11.46
CA GLY A 159 12.59 -9.28 -12.59
C GLY A 159 12.52 -7.99 -13.40
N ALA A 160 13.63 -7.61 -14.03
CA ALA A 160 13.64 -6.51 -14.99
C ALA A 160 12.93 -6.90 -16.29
N ALA A 161 12.28 -5.95 -16.95
CA ALA A 161 11.71 -6.14 -18.27
C ALA A 161 12.77 -6.20 -19.39
N GLY A 162 12.31 -6.57 -20.58
CA GLY A 162 12.96 -6.28 -21.86
C GLY A 162 12.79 -4.84 -22.31
N LEU A 163 13.16 -4.54 -23.57
CA LEU A 163 12.94 -3.23 -24.18
C LEU A 163 11.45 -2.84 -24.18
N PHE A 164 10.57 -3.81 -24.47
CA PHE A 164 9.12 -3.69 -24.37
C PHE A 164 8.60 -4.64 -23.30
N GLY A 165 8.19 -4.11 -22.16
CA GLY A 165 7.61 -4.87 -21.06
C GLY A 165 7.68 -4.11 -19.75
N ASN A 166 6.82 -4.49 -18.80
CA ASN A 166 6.82 -3.92 -17.46
C ASN A 166 7.75 -4.70 -16.54
N GLY A 167 8.31 -4.03 -15.55
CA GLY A 167 9.05 -4.70 -14.49
C GLY A 167 8.15 -5.63 -13.67
N GLY A 168 8.70 -6.74 -13.19
CA GLY A 168 7.97 -7.66 -12.33
C GLY A 168 7.70 -7.06 -10.95
N ALA A 169 6.61 -7.44 -10.31
CA ALA A 169 6.37 -7.05 -8.92
C ALA A 169 7.34 -7.75 -7.96
N GLY A 170 7.73 -7.09 -6.87
CA GLY A 170 8.45 -7.72 -5.78
C GLY A 170 7.55 -8.68 -4.98
N GLY A 171 8.12 -9.76 -4.48
CA GLY A 171 7.45 -10.73 -3.62
C GLY A 171 7.20 -10.17 -2.22
N ALA A 172 6.11 -10.57 -1.58
CA ALA A 172 5.85 -10.19 -0.19
C ALA A 172 6.78 -10.93 0.77
N GLY A 173 7.15 -10.29 1.87
CA GLY A 173 7.90 -10.92 2.96
C GLY A 173 7.09 -11.93 3.76
N ALA A 174 7.76 -12.92 4.32
CA ALA A 174 7.18 -13.97 5.12
C ALA A 174 6.63 -13.45 6.44
N ARG A 175 5.56 -14.09 6.91
CA ARG A 175 5.06 -13.88 8.27
C ARG A 175 6.01 -14.51 9.29
N ALA A 176 6.16 -13.87 10.44
CA ALA A 176 6.95 -14.33 11.55
C ALA A 176 6.13 -14.37 12.85
N PHE A 177 6.59 -15.14 13.82
CA PHE A 177 6.03 -15.16 15.18
C PHE A 177 6.89 -14.33 16.12
N SER A 178 8.06 -14.85 16.52
CA SER A 178 8.96 -14.24 17.53
C SER A 178 10.18 -13.51 16.96
N VAL A 179 10.29 -13.39 15.64
CA VAL A 179 11.36 -12.65 14.94
C VAL A 179 10.73 -11.58 14.05
N ALA A 180 11.52 -10.69 13.47
CA ALA A 180 11.00 -9.72 12.52
C ALA A 180 10.32 -10.41 11.33
N GLY A 181 9.23 -9.83 10.82
CA GLY A 181 8.64 -10.23 9.55
C GLY A 181 9.64 -10.03 8.43
N GLY A 182 9.57 -10.88 7.40
CA GLY A 182 10.45 -10.74 6.25
C GLY A 182 10.20 -9.44 5.49
N ASN A 183 11.21 -8.88 4.87
CA ASN A 183 11.03 -7.69 4.03
C ASN A 183 10.34 -8.04 2.71
N GLY A 184 9.60 -7.10 2.13
CA GLY A 184 9.13 -7.22 0.77
C GLY A 184 10.27 -7.01 -0.23
N GLY A 185 10.23 -7.75 -1.33
CA GLY A 185 11.21 -7.62 -2.41
C GLY A 185 11.00 -6.35 -3.22
N ALA A 186 12.07 -5.84 -3.84
CA ALA A 186 11.96 -4.68 -4.72
C ALA A 186 11.16 -5.01 -5.99
N GLY A 187 10.47 -4.03 -6.56
CA GLY A 187 9.90 -4.14 -7.90
C GLY A 187 11.00 -4.08 -8.97
N GLY A 188 10.82 -4.80 -10.07
CA GLY A 188 11.74 -4.80 -11.20
C GLY A 188 11.62 -3.53 -12.05
N SER A 189 12.68 -3.19 -12.79
CA SER A 189 12.65 -2.04 -13.69
C SER A 189 11.84 -2.32 -14.97
N GLY A 190 11.12 -1.31 -15.45
CA GLY A 190 10.41 -1.34 -16.72
C GLY A 190 11.31 -1.16 -17.95
N GLY A 191 10.83 -1.62 -19.09
CA GLY A 191 11.44 -1.40 -20.41
C GLY A 191 11.22 0.03 -20.91
N LEU A 192 11.70 0.37 -22.10
CA LEU A 192 11.62 1.71 -22.70
C LEU A 192 10.24 2.37 -22.57
N PHE A 193 9.17 1.59 -22.75
CA PHE A 193 7.78 2.03 -22.59
C PHE A 193 7.07 1.43 -21.37
N GLY A 194 7.75 0.58 -20.62
CA GLY A 194 7.17 -0.17 -19.52
C GLY A 194 7.28 0.54 -18.19
N SER A 195 6.27 0.35 -17.35
CA SER A 195 6.31 0.79 -15.98
C SER A 195 7.28 -0.08 -15.15
N GLY A 196 7.81 0.50 -14.08
CA GLY A 196 8.44 -0.27 -13.04
C GLY A 196 7.41 -1.15 -12.31
N GLY A 197 7.86 -2.28 -11.80
CA GLY A 197 7.04 -3.17 -10.97
C GLY A 197 6.82 -2.60 -9.58
N ALA A 198 5.70 -2.94 -8.94
CA ALA A 198 5.46 -2.57 -7.55
C ALA A 198 6.44 -3.30 -6.61
N GLY A 199 6.82 -2.66 -5.51
CA GLY A 199 7.53 -3.33 -4.42
C GLY A 199 6.60 -4.27 -3.63
N GLY A 200 7.15 -5.35 -3.10
CA GLY A 200 6.42 -6.32 -2.29
C GLY A 200 6.07 -5.77 -0.91
N ALA A 201 4.97 -6.24 -0.31
CA ALA A 201 4.64 -5.88 1.06
C ALA A 201 5.62 -6.52 2.06
N GLY A 202 5.91 -5.82 3.15
CA GLY A 202 6.61 -6.38 4.29
C GLY A 202 5.76 -7.39 5.06
N GLY A 203 6.42 -8.39 5.63
CA GLY A 203 5.80 -9.49 6.36
C GLY A 203 5.27 -9.06 7.73
N PHE A 204 4.17 -9.67 8.15
CA PHE A 204 3.63 -9.52 9.49
C PHE A 204 4.51 -10.20 10.55
N SER A 205 4.62 -9.65 11.76
CA SER A 205 5.15 -10.36 12.92
C SER A 205 4.26 -10.20 14.16
N GLU A 206 4.06 -11.28 14.91
CA GLU A 206 3.17 -11.27 16.10
C GLU A 206 3.85 -10.72 17.37
N LEU A 207 5.14 -11.02 17.56
CA LEU A 207 5.92 -10.61 18.74
C LEU A 207 7.18 -9.82 18.37
N GLY A 208 7.50 -9.71 17.08
CA GLY A 208 8.63 -8.94 16.57
C GLY A 208 8.19 -7.77 15.70
N ASN A 209 9.18 -7.12 15.08
CA ASN A 209 8.94 -5.99 14.18
C ASN A 209 8.28 -6.48 12.89
N GLY A 210 7.43 -5.65 12.29
CA GLY A 210 6.95 -5.88 10.93
C GLY A 210 8.11 -5.74 9.93
N GLY A 211 8.06 -6.52 8.86
CA GLY A 211 9.04 -6.41 7.77
C GLY A 211 8.86 -5.11 7.00
N SER A 212 9.94 -4.57 6.44
CA SER A 212 9.83 -3.38 5.57
C SER A 212 9.18 -3.72 4.23
N GLY A 213 8.47 -2.78 3.63
CA GLY A 213 7.99 -2.89 2.26
C GLY A 213 9.12 -2.70 1.26
N GLY A 214 9.06 -3.42 0.14
CA GLY A 214 10.03 -3.32 -0.93
C GLY A 214 9.89 -2.01 -1.71
N VAL A 215 10.99 -1.50 -2.25
CA VAL A 215 10.96 -0.32 -3.11
C VAL A 215 10.26 -0.63 -4.45
N GLY A 216 9.55 0.33 -5.02
CA GLY A 216 9.03 0.23 -6.37
C GLY A 216 10.14 0.29 -7.42
N GLY A 217 9.98 -0.44 -8.52
CA GLY A 217 10.92 -0.44 -9.63
C GLY A 217 10.87 0.85 -10.43
N ALA A 218 11.97 1.21 -11.09
CA ALA A 218 12.00 2.37 -11.96
C ALA A 218 11.21 2.12 -13.26
N GLY A 219 10.48 3.12 -13.76
CA GLY A 219 9.95 3.10 -15.12
C GLY A 219 11.06 3.27 -16.17
N GLY A 220 10.89 2.73 -17.37
CA GLY A 220 11.78 3.11 -18.48
C GLY A 220 11.39 4.45 -19.09
N LEU A 221 12.00 4.87 -20.21
CA LEU A 221 11.94 6.25 -20.72
C LEU A 221 10.55 6.91 -20.73
N PHE A 222 9.50 6.16 -21.10
CA PHE A 222 8.10 6.61 -21.10
C PHE A 222 7.24 5.98 -19.98
N GLY A 223 7.83 5.11 -19.18
CA GLY A 223 7.17 4.38 -18.12
C GLY A 223 7.07 5.16 -16.81
N VAL A 224 6.01 4.88 -16.05
CA VAL A 224 5.88 5.34 -14.68
C VAL A 224 6.71 4.48 -13.74
N GLY A 225 7.16 5.07 -12.63
CA GLY A 225 7.76 4.31 -11.54
C GLY A 225 6.73 3.41 -10.84
N GLY A 226 7.15 2.25 -10.35
CA GLY A 226 6.31 1.34 -9.59
C GLY A 226 6.02 1.89 -8.20
N ALA A 227 4.88 1.53 -7.62
CA ALA A 227 4.58 1.88 -6.23
C ALA A 227 5.52 1.14 -5.26
N GLY A 228 5.86 1.78 -4.15
CA GLY A 228 6.53 1.11 -3.04
C GLY A 228 5.57 0.18 -2.29
N GLY A 229 6.10 -0.91 -1.75
CA GLY A 229 5.35 -1.87 -0.96
C GLY A 229 5.00 -1.34 0.42
N THR A 230 3.88 -1.78 0.99
CA THR A 230 3.49 -1.42 2.35
C THR A 230 4.41 -2.11 3.36
N GLY A 231 4.74 -1.43 4.46
CA GLY A 231 5.39 -2.07 5.60
C GLY A 231 4.46 -3.07 6.30
N GLY A 232 5.03 -4.13 6.86
CA GLY A 232 4.30 -5.14 7.60
C GLY A 232 3.90 -4.67 8.99
N THR A 233 2.79 -5.19 9.50
CA THR A 233 2.41 -4.97 10.91
C THR A 233 3.32 -5.79 11.84
N GLY A 234 3.81 -5.18 12.92
CA GLY A 234 4.62 -5.86 13.93
C GLY A 234 3.96 -5.88 15.31
N GLY A 235 4.24 -6.90 16.10
CA GLY A 235 3.87 -6.99 17.51
C GLY A 235 4.58 -5.95 18.38
N THR A 236 5.78 -5.56 17.96
CA THR A 236 6.54 -4.43 18.51
C THR A 236 6.40 -3.23 17.58
N ASP A 237 7.37 -2.99 16.70
CA ASP A 237 7.34 -1.87 15.76
C ASP A 237 6.75 -2.29 14.42
N GLY A 238 6.03 -1.38 13.77
CA GLY A 238 5.60 -1.55 12.38
C GLY A 238 6.79 -1.44 11.41
N GLY A 239 6.74 -2.20 10.33
CA GLY A 239 7.74 -2.13 9.27
C GLY A 239 7.62 -0.83 8.46
N ALA A 240 8.74 -0.30 7.97
CA ALA A 240 8.70 0.88 7.11
C ALA A 240 8.04 0.57 5.75
N GLY A 241 7.36 1.54 5.15
CA GLY A 241 6.90 1.47 3.76
C GLY A 241 8.06 1.62 2.79
N GLY A 242 7.99 0.94 1.65
CA GLY A 242 8.98 1.03 0.58
C GLY A 242 8.82 2.34 -0.20
N ALA A 243 9.92 2.92 -0.67
CA ALA A 243 9.85 4.10 -1.54
C ALA A 243 9.22 3.76 -2.90
N GLY A 244 8.54 4.71 -3.51
CA GLY A 244 8.09 4.63 -4.90
C GLY A 244 9.26 4.69 -5.88
N GLY A 245 9.14 3.98 -6.99
CA GLY A 245 10.14 3.98 -8.05
C GLY A 245 10.20 5.32 -8.79
N ALA A 246 11.39 5.68 -9.26
CA ALA A 246 11.54 6.85 -10.12
C ALA A 246 10.85 6.63 -11.48
N SER A 247 10.40 7.72 -12.10
CA SER A 247 9.85 7.69 -13.45
C SER A 247 10.93 7.59 -14.52
N GLY A 248 10.51 7.27 -15.75
CA GLY A 248 11.25 7.62 -16.94
C GLY A 248 11.32 9.14 -17.20
N VAL A 249 11.90 9.52 -18.33
CA VAL A 249 11.95 10.92 -18.79
C VAL A 249 10.54 11.51 -18.94
N PHE A 250 9.56 10.74 -19.40
CA PHE A 250 8.18 11.22 -19.66
C PHE A 250 7.12 10.61 -18.73
N GLY A 251 7.54 9.87 -17.70
CA GLY A 251 6.63 9.16 -16.80
C GLY A 251 6.37 9.91 -15.50
N LEU A 252 5.45 9.38 -14.70
CA LEU A 252 5.18 9.82 -13.34
C LEU A 252 5.99 8.99 -12.33
N GLY A 253 6.36 9.61 -11.21
CA GLY A 253 6.98 8.89 -10.10
C GLY A 253 5.98 7.94 -9.43
N GLY A 254 6.46 6.79 -8.95
CA GLY A 254 5.63 5.85 -8.20
C GLY A 254 5.27 6.38 -6.82
N SER A 255 4.11 5.99 -6.28
CA SER A 255 3.75 6.34 -4.90
C SER A 255 4.63 5.61 -3.88
N GLY A 256 4.92 6.26 -2.75
CA GLY A 256 5.52 5.59 -1.59
C GLY A 256 4.54 4.64 -0.92
N GLY A 257 5.05 3.56 -0.35
CA GLY A 257 4.28 2.58 0.41
C GLY A 257 3.93 3.10 1.80
N THR A 258 2.80 2.66 2.34
CA THR A 258 2.40 3.00 3.72
C THR A 258 3.31 2.30 4.73
N GLY A 259 3.56 2.92 5.88
CA GLY A 259 4.18 2.25 7.02
C GLY A 259 3.23 1.23 7.66
N GLY A 260 3.78 0.16 8.24
CA GLY A 260 3.04 -0.86 8.96
C GLY A 260 2.65 -0.41 10.37
N ALA A 261 1.62 -1.02 10.96
CA ALA A 261 1.23 -0.72 12.33
C ALA A 261 2.19 -1.39 13.35
N GLY A 262 2.47 -0.69 14.46
CA GLY A 262 3.16 -1.24 15.63
C GLY A 262 2.18 -1.72 16.70
N GLY A 263 2.45 -2.86 17.31
CA GLY A 263 1.60 -3.45 18.36
C GLY A 263 1.85 -2.83 19.73
N SER A 264 3.03 -3.04 20.29
CA SER A 264 3.50 -2.39 21.53
C SER A 264 4.46 -1.23 21.27
N GLY A 265 5.04 -1.17 20.08
CA GLY A 265 6.01 -0.18 19.64
C GLY A 265 5.45 0.81 18.64
N SER A 266 6.35 1.50 17.93
CA SER A 266 6.00 2.59 17.04
C SER A 266 5.46 2.09 15.70
N GLY A 267 4.64 2.91 15.05
CA GLY A 267 4.25 2.68 13.67
C GLY A 267 5.43 2.87 12.74
N GLY A 268 5.47 2.09 11.65
CA GLY A 268 6.50 2.21 10.64
C GLY A 268 6.42 3.55 9.91
N ALA A 269 7.56 4.15 9.59
CA ALA A 269 7.59 5.30 8.69
C ALA A 269 7.10 4.89 7.29
N ALA A 270 6.45 5.80 6.58
CA ALA A 270 6.07 5.53 5.20
C ALA A 270 7.24 5.71 4.23
N GLY A 271 7.09 5.14 3.04
CA GLY A 271 8.01 5.35 1.94
C GLY A 271 7.78 6.69 1.26
N ASN A 272 8.86 7.28 0.73
CA ASN A 272 8.78 8.48 -0.08
C ASN A 272 8.22 8.16 -1.48
N GLY A 273 7.56 9.13 -2.11
CA GLY A 273 7.21 9.06 -3.52
C GLY A 273 8.44 9.13 -4.42
N GLY A 274 8.35 8.49 -5.58
CA GLY A 274 9.39 8.49 -6.60
C GLY A 274 9.48 9.85 -7.32
N ASN A 275 10.68 10.25 -7.71
CA ASN A 275 10.88 11.48 -8.45
C ASN A 275 10.50 11.31 -9.93
N ALA A 276 10.05 12.41 -10.54
CA ALA A 276 9.98 12.53 -11.99
C ALA A 276 11.29 13.08 -12.57
N THR A 277 11.56 12.81 -13.86
CA THR A 277 12.83 13.20 -14.50
C THR A 277 12.71 14.42 -15.41
N PHE A 278 11.89 14.41 -16.48
CA PHE A 278 11.80 15.54 -17.44
C PHE A 278 10.38 16.09 -17.56
N ILE A 279 9.44 15.33 -18.11
CA ILE A 279 8.01 15.66 -18.08
C ILE A 279 7.33 14.65 -17.18
N GLY A 280 6.72 15.11 -16.10
CA GLY A 280 6.04 14.21 -15.17
C GLY A 280 5.92 14.77 -13.75
N THR A 281 4.94 14.26 -13.02
CA THR A 281 4.72 14.60 -11.63
C THR A 281 5.50 13.64 -10.72
N GLY A 282 6.00 14.17 -9.61
CA GLY A 282 6.52 13.31 -8.55
C GLY A 282 5.41 12.44 -7.95
N GLY A 283 5.79 11.27 -7.45
CA GLY A 283 4.87 10.36 -6.77
C GLY A 283 4.47 10.90 -5.40
N VAL A 284 3.29 10.53 -4.92
CA VAL A 284 2.86 10.87 -3.56
C VAL A 284 3.66 10.08 -2.51
N GLY A 285 3.94 10.70 -1.37
CA GLY A 285 4.49 10.00 -0.21
C GLY A 285 3.47 9.06 0.44
N GLY A 286 3.96 8.00 1.08
CA GLY A 286 3.10 7.04 1.78
C GLY A 286 2.57 7.58 3.11
N ILE A 287 1.53 6.95 3.63
CA ILE A 287 0.99 7.26 4.97
C ILE A 287 1.80 6.53 6.05
N GLY A 288 2.16 7.22 7.13
CA GLY A 288 2.84 6.63 8.28
C GLY A 288 1.96 5.62 9.03
N GLY A 289 2.57 4.56 9.55
CA GLY A 289 1.87 3.51 10.26
C GLY A 289 1.35 3.95 11.63
N ALA A 290 0.28 3.34 12.12
CA ALA A 290 -0.19 3.60 13.49
C ALA A 290 0.77 2.97 14.51
N GLY A 291 1.12 3.73 15.54
CA GLY A 291 1.79 3.23 16.74
C GLY A 291 0.83 2.52 17.68
N GLY A 292 1.40 1.63 18.48
CA GLY A 292 0.68 0.77 19.41
C GLY A 292 0.51 1.37 20.80
N THR A 293 0.28 0.50 21.80
CA THR A 293 0.16 0.94 23.20
C THR A 293 1.48 1.47 23.74
N GLY A 294 1.70 2.78 23.60
CA GLY A 294 2.90 3.46 24.10
C GLY A 294 3.90 3.87 23.03
N GLY A 295 3.78 3.34 21.81
CA GLY A 295 4.63 3.70 20.68
C GLY A 295 4.06 4.85 19.84
N ASP A 296 4.95 5.59 19.19
CA ASP A 296 4.60 6.76 18.38
C ASP A 296 4.06 6.36 17.02
N GLY A 297 3.29 7.26 16.40
CA GLY A 297 2.89 7.10 15.00
C GLY A 297 4.09 7.22 14.08
N GLY A 298 4.09 6.45 13.01
CA GLY A 298 5.12 6.55 11.96
C GLY A 298 5.00 7.85 11.19
N ASN A 299 6.12 8.41 10.73
CA ASN A 299 6.10 9.61 9.89
C ASN A 299 5.53 9.31 8.50
N GLY A 300 4.83 10.29 7.92
CA GLY A 300 4.44 10.27 6.53
C GLY A 300 5.63 10.42 5.58
N GLY A 301 5.55 9.77 4.43
CA GLY A 301 6.60 9.79 3.42
C GLY A 301 6.60 11.12 2.68
N TRP A 302 7.76 11.53 2.19
CA TRP A 302 7.86 12.76 1.39
C TRP A 302 7.28 12.54 0.00
N GLY A 303 6.71 13.59 -0.58
CA GLY A 303 6.38 13.59 -2.00
C GLY A 303 7.62 13.61 -2.87
N GLY A 304 7.57 12.92 -4.01
CA GLY A 304 8.61 12.98 -5.02
C GLY A 304 8.64 14.33 -5.72
N ASN A 305 9.81 14.76 -6.19
CA ASN A 305 9.94 15.99 -6.97
C ASN A 305 9.38 15.80 -8.40
N GLY A 306 8.84 16.87 -8.98
CA GLY A 306 8.54 16.96 -10.41
C GLY A 306 9.81 16.98 -11.26
N GLY A 307 9.66 16.77 -12.58
CA GLY A 307 10.76 16.78 -13.54
C GLY A 307 11.29 18.19 -13.87
N TYR A 308 11.51 18.50 -15.14
CA TYR A 308 11.70 19.90 -15.60
C TYR A 308 10.35 20.60 -15.78
N PHE A 309 9.34 19.83 -16.23
CA PHE A 309 7.96 20.24 -16.42
C PHE A 309 7.03 19.26 -15.70
N GLY A 310 6.47 19.67 -14.56
CA GLY A 310 5.53 18.84 -13.81
C GLY A 310 5.49 19.19 -12.34
N THR A 311 4.47 18.74 -11.64
CA THR A 311 4.25 19.10 -10.24
C THR A 311 5.02 18.18 -9.29
N GLY A 312 5.34 18.67 -8.10
CA GLY A 312 5.75 17.79 -7.01
C GLY A 312 4.59 16.90 -6.55
N GLY A 313 4.92 15.73 -6.01
CA GLY A 313 3.96 14.86 -5.36
C GLY A 313 3.62 15.38 -3.96
N ALA A 314 2.42 15.10 -3.48
CA ALA A 314 2.05 15.43 -2.10
C ALA A 314 2.86 14.59 -1.10
N GLY A 315 3.15 15.17 0.07
CA GLY A 315 3.64 14.44 1.23
C GLY A 315 2.53 13.59 1.84
N GLY A 316 2.89 12.43 2.40
CA GLY A 316 1.95 11.54 3.06
C GLY A 316 1.64 11.97 4.49
N THR A 317 0.50 11.55 5.03
CA THR A 317 0.12 11.90 6.40
C THR A 317 0.91 11.10 7.43
N GLY A 318 1.15 11.69 8.60
CA GLY A 318 1.69 10.97 9.75
C GLY A 318 0.68 9.99 10.35
N GLY A 319 1.18 8.90 10.92
CA GLY A 319 0.38 7.89 11.61
C GLY A 319 -0.04 8.32 13.01
N SER A 320 -1.10 7.72 13.54
CA SER A 320 -1.54 7.97 14.92
C SER A 320 -0.70 7.19 15.93
N GLY A 321 -0.51 7.66 17.17
CA GLY A 321 0.19 6.89 18.20
C GLY A 321 0.25 7.56 19.57
N GLY A 322 1.25 7.20 20.38
CA GLY A 322 1.65 7.88 21.61
C GLY A 322 1.88 9.36 21.34
N ALA A 323 2.95 9.71 20.66
CA ALA A 323 2.98 10.91 19.82
C ALA A 323 2.41 10.59 18.43
N GLY A 324 1.79 11.56 17.78
CA GLY A 324 1.44 11.46 16.36
C GLY A 324 2.69 11.56 15.49
N GLY A 325 2.74 10.79 14.41
CA GLY A 325 3.82 10.89 13.43
C GLY A 325 3.77 12.22 12.68
N MET A 326 4.91 12.73 12.23
CA MET A 326 4.94 13.95 11.42
C MET A 326 4.38 13.69 10.02
N GLY A 327 3.75 14.70 9.44
CA GLY A 327 3.40 14.71 8.03
C GLY A 327 4.64 14.82 7.13
N GLY A 328 4.58 14.18 5.96
CA GLY A 328 5.64 14.22 4.97
C GLY A 328 5.72 15.55 4.26
N ILE A 329 6.92 15.95 3.83
CA ILE A 329 7.13 17.17 3.05
C ILE A 329 6.61 16.94 1.63
N GLY A 330 5.92 17.94 1.05
CA GLY A 330 5.54 17.93 -0.35
C GLY A 330 6.75 18.05 -1.27
N GLY A 331 6.75 17.32 -2.38
CA GLY A 331 7.82 17.37 -3.36
C GLY A 331 7.89 18.72 -4.05
N ASN A 332 9.07 19.14 -4.49
CA ASN A 332 9.20 20.37 -5.27
C ASN A 332 8.59 20.18 -6.67
N GLY A 333 8.02 21.24 -7.22
CA GLY A 333 7.65 21.35 -8.62
C GLY A 333 8.87 21.25 -9.53
N GLY A 334 8.61 21.03 -10.82
CA GLY A 334 9.65 20.81 -11.80
C GLY A 334 10.49 22.07 -12.02
N LEU A 335 11.77 21.89 -12.36
CA LEU A 335 12.76 22.98 -12.35
C LEU A 335 12.33 24.25 -13.09
N LEU A 336 11.68 24.12 -14.26
CA LEU A 336 11.23 25.25 -15.06
C LEU A 336 9.77 25.59 -14.77
N VAL A 337 8.89 24.60 -14.88
CA VAL A 337 7.44 24.76 -14.70
C VAL A 337 6.90 23.64 -13.83
N GLY A 338 6.12 24.00 -12.83
CA GLY A 338 5.46 23.05 -11.96
C GLY A 338 5.14 23.63 -10.59
N SER A 339 3.99 23.28 -10.05
CA SER A 339 3.67 23.59 -8.66
C SER A 339 4.38 22.63 -7.72
N GLY A 340 4.69 23.10 -6.51
CA GLY A 340 5.07 22.22 -5.42
C GLY A 340 3.90 21.33 -5.00
N GLY A 341 4.21 20.15 -4.45
CA GLY A 341 3.23 19.29 -3.83
C GLY A 341 2.86 19.78 -2.44
N GLU A 342 1.64 19.45 -2.00
CA GLU A 342 1.19 19.77 -0.64
C GLU A 342 1.97 18.97 0.41
N GLY A 343 2.16 19.55 1.60
CA GLY A 343 2.67 18.85 2.77
C GLY A 343 1.60 17.96 3.40
N GLY A 344 2.00 16.81 3.91
CA GLY A 344 1.11 15.87 4.57
C GLY A 344 0.67 16.39 5.95
N ALA A 345 -0.54 16.04 6.37
CA ALA A 345 -0.99 16.34 7.72
C ALA A 345 -0.22 15.52 8.78
N GLY A 346 -0.04 16.09 9.96
CA GLY A 346 0.48 15.39 11.12
C GLY A 346 -0.53 14.39 11.70
N GLY A 347 -0.02 13.33 12.31
CA GLY A 347 -0.81 12.26 12.91
C GLY A 347 -1.41 12.65 14.26
N ILE A 348 -2.48 11.97 14.65
CA ILE A 348 -3.11 12.17 15.95
C ILE A 348 -2.26 11.50 17.04
N GLY A 349 -1.93 12.24 18.10
CA GLY A 349 -1.22 11.72 19.26
C GLY A 349 -2.11 11.58 20.49
N ARG A 350 -1.89 10.51 21.25
CA ARG A 350 -2.46 10.39 22.60
C ARG A 350 -1.85 11.42 23.55
N ALA A 351 -0.55 11.68 23.43
CA ALA A 351 0.17 12.73 24.13
C ALA A 351 0.23 13.99 23.25
N ILE A 352 1.16 14.00 22.29
CA ILE A 352 1.48 15.16 21.44
C ILE A 352 1.05 14.87 20.00
N GLY A 353 0.35 15.80 19.36
CA GLY A 353 0.02 15.69 17.93
C GLY A 353 1.26 15.81 17.03
N GLY A 354 1.30 15.10 15.92
CA GLY A 354 2.42 15.19 14.97
C GLY A 354 2.43 16.52 14.22
N GLY A 355 3.60 17.07 13.91
CA GLY A 355 3.69 18.29 13.09
C GLY A 355 3.23 18.06 11.65
N GLY A 356 2.65 19.08 11.02
CA GLY A 356 2.33 19.08 9.59
C GLY A 356 3.59 19.20 8.73
N GLY A 357 3.59 18.53 7.57
CA GLY A 357 4.68 18.61 6.60
C GLY A 357 4.69 19.95 5.87
N ALA A 358 5.87 20.45 5.51
CA ALA A 358 5.95 21.63 4.65
C ALA A 358 5.47 21.32 3.23
N GLY A 359 4.87 22.31 2.57
CA GLY A 359 4.59 22.27 1.14
C GLY A 359 5.87 22.41 0.31
N GLY A 360 5.90 21.78 -0.86
CA GLY A 360 7.01 21.86 -1.78
C GLY A 360 7.10 23.21 -2.47
N ASN A 361 8.29 23.61 -2.89
CA ASN A 361 8.47 24.83 -3.68
C ASN A 361 8.07 24.60 -5.14
N ALA A 362 7.62 25.65 -5.82
CA ALA A 362 7.38 25.64 -7.26
C ALA A 362 8.69 25.60 -8.08
N GLY A 363 8.52 25.38 -9.39
CA GLY A 363 9.53 25.63 -10.41
C GLY A 363 9.88 27.11 -10.58
N ILE A 364 10.99 27.39 -11.26
CA ILE A 364 11.56 28.74 -11.36
C ILE A 364 10.64 29.71 -12.11
N LEU A 365 10.04 29.30 -13.24
CA LEU A 365 9.34 30.22 -14.14
C LEU A 365 7.85 30.33 -13.84
N VAL A 366 7.13 29.20 -13.86
CA VAL A 366 5.68 29.16 -13.59
C VAL A 366 5.35 28.04 -12.63
N GLY A 367 4.62 28.37 -11.57
CA GLY A 367 4.08 27.40 -10.63
C GLY A 367 3.81 28.02 -9.26
N SER A 368 2.82 27.49 -8.56
CA SER A 368 2.54 27.85 -7.18
C SER A 368 3.30 26.95 -6.20
N GLY A 369 3.68 27.50 -5.05
CA GLY A 369 4.12 26.67 -3.93
C GLY A 369 3.00 25.74 -3.47
N GLY A 370 3.37 24.58 -2.91
CA GLY A 370 2.40 23.68 -2.30
C GLY A 370 1.99 24.18 -0.92
N ASP A 371 0.77 23.86 -0.50
CA ASP A 371 0.28 24.21 0.84
C ASP A 371 0.98 23.35 1.91
N GLY A 372 1.19 23.91 3.09
CA GLY A 372 1.68 23.19 4.27
C GLY A 372 0.58 22.34 4.89
N GLY A 373 0.95 21.17 5.39
CA GLY A 373 0.03 20.25 6.05
C GLY A 373 -0.41 20.76 7.43
N ALA A 374 -1.63 20.43 7.84
CA ALA A 374 -2.10 20.73 9.19
C ALA A 374 -1.33 19.91 10.24
N GLY A 375 -1.14 20.48 11.43
CA GLY A 375 -0.68 19.77 12.60
C GLY A 375 -1.74 18.80 13.14
N GLY A 376 -1.29 17.70 13.72
CA GLY A 376 -2.12 16.65 14.29
C GLY A 376 -2.68 17.03 15.66
N PHE A 377 -3.79 16.41 16.05
CA PHE A 377 -4.40 16.63 17.36
C PHE A 377 -3.62 15.93 18.50
N GLY A 378 -3.49 16.58 19.65
CA GLY A 378 -2.94 16.00 20.88
C GLY A 378 -4.00 15.79 21.97
N ASN A 379 -4.20 14.57 22.47
CA ASN A 379 -5.28 14.30 23.44
C ASN A 379 -4.93 14.73 24.88
N ILE A 380 -3.66 14.61 25.30
CA ILE A 380 -3.21 14.90 26.68
C ILE A 380 -2.38 16.18 26.73
N ASP A 381 -1.52 16.39 25.73
CA ASP A 381 -0.61 17.54 25.63
C ASP A 381 -0.94 18.38 24.39
N VAL A 382 0.01 19.18 23.91
CA VAL A 382 -0.17 20.08 22.77
C VAL A 382 -0.39 19.32 21.45
N GLY A 383 -1.19 19.90 20.54
CA GLY A 383 -1.24 19.45 19.15
C GLY A 383 0.09 19.71 18.42
N GLY A 384 0.21 19.21 17.20
CA GLY A 384 1.38 19.47 16.36
C GLY A 384 1.32 20.84 15.70
N ASP A 385 2.46 21.44 15.40
CA ASP A 385 2.53 22.69 14.63
C ASP A 385 2.10 22.44 13.18
N GLY A 386 1.54 23.47 12.53
CA GLY A 386 1.23 23.45 11.10
C GLY A 386 2.48 23.60 10.24
N GLY A 387 2.48 22.97 9.07
CA GLY A 387 3.58 23.00 8.12
C GLY A 387 3.68 24.33 7.36
N PHE A 388 4.89 24.72 6.96
CA PHE A 388 5.09 25.91 6.13
C PHE A 388 4.55 25.72 4.71
N GLY A 389 4.01 26.78 4.11
CA GLY A 389 3.70 26.83 2.70
C GLY A 389 4.95 26.97 1.83
N GLY A 390 4.90 26.38 0.63
CA GLY A 390 5.99 26.40 -0.34
C GLY A 390 6.11 27.74 -1.06
N GLN A 391 7.30 28.04 -1.59
CA GLN A 391 7.55 29.25 -2.36
C GLN A 391 6.98 29.13 -3.79
N GLY A 392 6.40 30.21 -4.31
CA GLY A 392 5.98 30.33 -5.70
C GLY A 392 7.15 30.55 -6.67
N GLY A 393 6.91 30.28 -7.95
CA GLY A 393 7.83 30.60 -9.04
C GLY A 393 7.83 32.08 -9.39
N LEU A 394 8.52 32.46 -10.47
CA LEU A 394 8.50 33.84 -10.99
C LEU A 394 7.05 34.29 -11.24
N ILE A 395 6.25 33.42 -11.85
CA ILE A 395 4.80 33.56 -11.97
C ILE A 395 4.13 32.44 -11.18
N GLY A 396 3.49 32.79 -10.07
CA GLY A 396 2.73 31.87 -9.25
C GLY A 396 2.64 32.32 -7.80
N ASN A 397 1.65 31.78 -7.11
CA ASN A 397 1.39 32.12 -5.72
C ASN A 397 2.31 31.33 -4.78
N GLY A 398 2.58 31.89 -3.61
CA GLY A 398 3.06 31.08 -2.49
C GLY A 398 1.97 30.13 -1.98
N GLY A 399 2.39 29.00 -1.41
CA GLY A 399 1.48 28.05 -0.76
C GLY A 399 1.03 28.56 0.60
N ASN A 400 -0.17 28.20 1.03
CA ASN A 400 -0.66 28.52 2.37
C ASN A 400 0.10 27.72 3.43
N GLY A 401 0.27 28.29 4.63
CA GLY A 401 0.72 27.55 5.80
C GLY A 401 -0.40 26.70 6.39
N GLY A 402 -0.03 25.54 6.94
CA GLY A 402 -0.96 24.63 7.60
C GLY A 402 -1.40 25.16 8.97
N ALA A 403 -2.62 24.82 9.38
CA ALA A 403 -3.08 25.14 10.72
C ALA A 403 -2.36 24.31 11.79
N GLY A 404 -2.14 24.88 12.98
CA GLY A 404 -1.73 24.14 14.17
C GLY A 404 -2.82 23.18 14.63
N GLY A 405 -2.42 22.03 15.15
CA GLY A 405 -3.30 21.01 15.69
C GLY A 405 -3.90 21.40 17.05
N GLY A 406 -5.15 21.02 17.27
CA GLY A 406 -5.83 21.25 18.55
C GLY A 406 -5.34 20.35 19.69
N THR A 407 -5.83 20.64 20.90
CA THR A 407 -5.60 19.82 22.10
C THR A 407 -6.88 19.61 22.90
N ALA A 408 -7.02 18.44 23.53
CA ALA A 408 -8.05 18.16 24.55
C ALA A 408 -7.52 18.31 25.99
N ALA A 409 -6.28 18.81 26.17
CA ALA A 409 -5.64 18.92 27.47
C ALA A 409 -6.49 19.72 28.47
N ALA A 410 -6.73 19.12 29.64
CA ALA A 410 -7.43 19.76 30.77
C ALA A 410 -6.53 20.70 31.58
N ILE A 411 -5.22 20.69 31.32
CA ILE A 411 -4.19 21.50 31.99
C ILE A 411 -3.74 22.59 31.01
N PRO A 412 -3.45 23.83 31.46
CA PRO A 412 -2.97 24.89 30.58
C PRO A 412 -1.67 24.47 29.87
N VAL A 413 -1.77 24.22 28.57
CA VAL A 413 -0.64 24.01 27.67
C VAL A 413 -0.68 25.09 26.60
N THR A 414 0.50 25.59 26.20
CA THR A 414 0.60 26.53 25.08
C THR A 414 0.06 25.85 23.83
N GLY A 415 -0.82 26.50 23.08
CA GLY A 415 -1.34 25.98 21.81
C GLY A 415 -0.23 25.81 20.77
N SER A 416 -0.49 24.97 19.76
CA SER A 416 0.44 24.75 18.65
C SER A 416 0.45 25.93 17.68
N ASN A 417 1.55 26.11 16.96
CA ASN A 417 1.71 27.22 16.02
C ASN A 417 1.07 26.90 14.67
N GLY A 418 0.57 27.93 14.00
CA GLY A 418 0.24 27.87 12.59
C GLY A 418 1.49 28.02 11.73
N GLY A 419 1.51 27.33 10.58
CA GLY A 419 2.60 27.42 9.62
C GLY A 419 2.60 28.76 8.89
N GLN A 420 3.78 29.28 8.56
CA GLN A 420 3.89 30.47 7.70
C GLN A 420 3.47 30.16 6.26
N GLY A 421 2.85 31.12 5.59
CA GLY A 421 2.61 31.07 4.15
C GLY A 421 3.90 31.30 3.36
N GLY A 422 3.98 30.72 2.16
CA GLY A 422 5.10 30.90 1.25
C GLY A 422 5.01 32.22 0.48
N ASN A 423 6.14 32.69 -0.03
CA ASN A 423 6.18 33.95 -0.80
C ASN A 423 5.99 33.66 -2.29
N ALA A 424 5.36 34.60 -2.99
CA ALA A 424 5.49 34.73 -4.43
C ALA A 424 6.82 35.43 -4.79
N LYS A 425 7.21 35.44 -6.07
CA LYS A 425 8.45 36.08 -6.54
C LYS A 425 8.20 37.37 -7.32
N LEU A 426 7.74 37.29 -8.57
CA LEU A 426 7.53 38.47 -9.43
C LEU A 426 6.05 38.77 -9.64
N ILE A 427 5.26 37.78 -10.05
CA ILE A 427 3.82 37.88 -10.25
C ILE A 427 3.14 36.76 -9.48
N GLY A 428 2.23 37.09 -8.56
CA GLY A 428 1.46 36.13 -7.76
C GLY A 428 1.28 36.59 -6.33
N ASN A 429 0.28 36.05 -5.64
CA ASN A 429 0.00 36.39 -4.25
C ASN A 429 0.86 35.57 -3.30
N GLY A 430 1.21 36.13 -2.15
CA GLY A 430 1.75 35.36 -1.03
C GLY A 430 0.70 34.40 -0.47
N GLY A 431 1.14 33.28 0.06
CA GLY A 431 0.26 32.31 0.72
C GLY A 431 -0.18 32.82 2.08
N ASN A 432 -1.38 32.46 2.52
CA ASN A 432 -1.86 32.81 3.86
C ASN A 432 -1.10 32.02 4.92
N GLY A 433 -0.89 32.61 6.09
CA GLY A 433 -0.43 31.90 7.28
C GLY A 433 -1.53 31.02 7.87
N GLY A 434 -1.14 29.89 8.43
CA GLY A 434 -2.03 28.97 9.10
C GLY A 434 -2.50 29.49 10.46
N ASN A 435 -3.70 29.11 10.87
CA ASN A 435 -4.22 29.43 12.19
C ASN A 435 -3.43 28.70 13.29
N ALA A 436 -3.33 29.32 14.46
CA ALA A 436 -2.81 28.65 15.65
C ALA A 436 -3.77 27.54 16.11
N GLY A 437 -3.21 26.54 16.80
CA GLY A 437 -3.99 25.53 17.51
C GLY A 437 -4.49 26.04 18.87
N SER A 438 -5.57 25.42 19.34
CA SER A 438 -6.18 25.69 20.64
C SER A 438 -5.20 25.44 21.80
N GLY A 439 -5.15 26.32 22.80
CA GLY A 439 -4.36 26.17 24.04
C GLY A 439 -4.53 27.38 24.98
N ALA A 440 -3.92 27.34 26.17
CA ALA A 440 -3.96 28.43 27.15
C ALA A 440 -2.57 28.70 27.77
N PRO A 441 -1.82 29.71 27.26
CA PRO A 441 -2.17 30.62 26.17
C PRO A 441 -2.24 29.92 24.80
N GLY A 442 -2.94 30.50 23.83
CA GLY A 442 -3.00 29.98 22.45
C GLY A 442 -1.62 29.98 21.77
N GLY A 443 -1.49 29.20 20.70
CA GLY A 443 -0.26 29.17 19.91
C GLY A 443 -0.05 30.44 19.08
N THR A 444 1.09 30.53 18.39
CA THR A 444 1.35 31.67 17.49
C THR A 444 0.74 31.42 16.11
N PRO A 445 -0.10 32.33 15.58
CA PRO A 445 -0.57 32.20 14.21
C PRO A 445 0.57 32.37 13.22
N GLY A 446 0.50 31.65 12.10
CA GLY A 446 1.46 31.76 11.02
C GLY A 446 1.40 33.12 10.36
N THR A 447 2.56 33.64 9.95
CA THR A 447 2.61 34.86 9.15
C THR A 447 2.20 34.56 7.70
N GLY A 448 1.49 35.48 7.06
CA GLY A 448 1.29 35.45 5.62
C GLY A 448 2.61 35.68 4.86
N GLY A 449 2.73 35.09 3.67
CA GLY A 449 3.87 35.29 2.80
C GLY A 449 3.79 36.57 1.98
N ASP A 450 4.92 37.02 1.44
CA ASP A 450 4.99 38.21 0.61
C ASP A 450 4.38 37.97 -0.79
N GLY A 451 3.69 38.98 -1.31
CA GLY A 451 3.24 39.04 -2.70
C GLY A 451 4.38 39.29 -3.69
N GLY A 452 4.09 39.08 -4.98
CA GLY A 452 5.06 39.25 -6.06
C GLY A 452 5.52 40.70 -6.18
N PHE A 453 6.83 40.89 -6.42
CA PHE A 453 7.44 42.22 -6.49
C PHE A 453 6.78 43.17 -7.49
N LEU A 454 6.29 42.64 -8.63
CA LEU A 454 5.64 43.44 -9.67
C LEU A 454 4.12 43.50 -9.46
N LEU A 455 3.50 42.34 -9.19
CA LEU A 455 2.05 42.18 -9.05
C LEU A 455 1.75 41.06 -8.06
N GLY A 456 0.99 41.37 -7.02
CA GLY A 456 0.50 40.38 -6.07
C GLY A 456 0.27 40.96 -4.68
N GLU A 457 -0.72 40.41 -3.99
CA GLU A 457 -1.03 40.77 -2.60
C GLU A 457 -0.23 39.90 -1.62
N ASN A 458 0.10 40.46 -0.46
CA ASN A 458 0.63 39.68 0.67
C ASN A 458 -0.46 38.74 1.20
N GLY A 459 -0.04 37.56 1.67
CA GLY A 459 -0.90 36.65 2.38
C GLY A 459 -1.38 37.23 3.72
N LEU A 460 -2.55 36.80 4.16
CA LEU A 460 -3.06 37.14 5.48
C LEU A 460 -2.35 36.32 6.56
N ASN A 461 -2.14 36.90 7.74
CA ASN A 461 -1.72 36.14 8.91
C ASN A 461 -2.84 35.22 9.37
N GLY A 462 -2.47 34.10 9.97
CA GLY A 462 -3.41 33.18 10.59
C GLY A 462 -4.15 33.82 11.77
N LEU A 463 -5.24 33.17 12.15
CA LEU A 463 -6.04 33.51 13.33
C LEU A 463 -5.57 32.72 14.56
N THR A 464 -5.93 33.22 15.74
CA THR A 464 -5.65 32.61 17.06
C THR A 464 -6.68 31.57 17.45
#